data_AF-A0A9X4LLJ1-F1
#
_entry.id   AF-A0A9X4LLJ1-F1
#
_cell.length_a   1.000
_cell.length_b   1.000
_cell.length_c   1.000
_cell.angle_alpha   90.00
_cell.angle_beta   90.00
_cell.angle_gamma   90.00
#
_symmetry.space_group_name_H-M   'P 1'
#
loop_
_entity.id
_entity.type
_entity.pdbx_description
1 polymer ?
#
loop_
_entity_poly.entity_id
_entity_poly.type
_entity_poly.pdbx_seq_one_letter_code
_entity_poly.pdbx_strand_id
1 'polypeptide(L)'
;MACGQGPLGLRRPGRHRVPQRRRHPRAGARPAPHRHGRARLPEVDRRPRLQPSPSAAHPPEVQGRHPRPRRGAGGHDAAAGPHRLRRGRHARRPVPGRRAEGAGPVQPGRLLPGRRGRDAAVVPEERSVSEVSSLPWAATPAVGHAIGLYAKWTPALDAKIEAALQRLRDASIEHGDGLVQSSSLGVEDMVVTDLISRTGLPVHISTLDTGKLHAETLGLLPQIKARYGFDVEVFTPVADAVIQFVRKEGEDAMYKSIELRKACCGLRKMEPLGRMLKGRSAWITGLRREQSGARGDVAFDEDDGNGRRKISPIADWTWAEVWAYVEKYAVPYNPLHDQFMPSIGCAPCTRAIAVGEDFRAGRWWWEDSTKECGLHAKS
;
A
#
# COMPACT_ATOMS: atom_id res chain seq x y z
N MET A 1 0.53 -55.68 -18.08
CA MET A 1 0.34 -56.59 -19.23
C MET A 1 -0.71 -57.61 -18.77
N ALA A 2 -1.95 -57.60 -19.29
CA ALA A 2 -2.38 -58.13 -20.60
C ALA A 2 -2.09 -59.64 -20.73
N CYS A 3 -3.00 -60.59 -21.02
CA CYS A 3 -4.46 -60.63 -21.27
C CYS A 3 -4.97 -62.04 -20.81
N GLY A 4 -6.25 -62.44 -20.81
CA GLY A 4 -7.53 -61.85 -21.24
C GLY A 4 -8.42 -62.93 -21.93
N GLN A 5 -9.74 -62.94 -21.71
CA GLN A 5 -10.67 -63.94 -22.30
C GLN A 5 -11.95 -63.32 -22.87
N GLY A 6 -12.45 -63.91 -23.98
CA GLY A 6 -13.56 -63.42 -24.80
C GLY A 6 -14.96 -63.96 -24.43
N PRO A 7 -15.99 -63.65 -25.24
CA PRO A 7 -17.36 -63.47 -24.73
C PRO A 7 -18.38 -64.55 -25.16
N LEU A 8 -19.53 -64.56 -24.47
CA LEU A 8 -20.79 -65.14 -24.96
C LEU A 8 -21.87 -64.04 -25.02
N GLY A 9 -22.52 -63.91 -26.18
CA GLY A 9 -23.48 -62.84 -26.46
C GLY A 9 -24.94 -63.23 -26.21
N LEU A 10 -25.79 -62.23 -25.95
CA LEU A 10 -27.25 -62.37 -25.90
C LEU A 10 -27.98 -61.24 -26.66
N ARG A 11 -29.28 -61.43 -26.88
CA ARG A 11 -30.03 -60.90 -28.03
C ARG A 11 -30.71 -59.53 -27.78
N ARG A 12 -30.70 -58.73 -28.87
CA ARG A 12 -31.59 -57.65 -29.38
C ARG A 12 -32.68 -56.94 -28.49
N PRO A 13 -33.05 -55.68 -28.83
CA PRO A 13 -33.58 -54.72 -27.85
C PRO A 13 -35.12 -54.57 -27.81
N GLY A 14 -35.62 -54.12 -26.65
CA GLY A 14 -37.03 -53.78 -26.39
C GLY A 14 -37.25 -52.28 -26.11
N ARG A 15 -38.19 -51.68 -26.83
CA ARG A 15 -38.53 -50.24 -26.91
C ARG A 15 -38.72 -49.50 -25.57
N HIS A 16 -38.09 -48.33 -25.42
CA HIS A 16 -38.40 -47.36 -24.36
C HIS A 16 -39.77 -46.68 -24.58
N ARG A 17 -40.51 -46.43 -23.49
CA ARG A 17 -41.69 -45.53 -23.46
C ARG A 17 -41.34 -44.22 -22.76
N VAL A 18 -41.75 -43.10 -23.36
CA VAL A 18 -41.62 -41.73 -22.81
C VAL A 18 -42.86 -41.39 -21.96
N PRO A 19 -42.72 -40.83 -20.75
CA PRO A 19 -43.86 -40.34 -19.97
C PRO A 19 -44.30 -38.93 -20.43
N GLN A 20 -45.59 -38.76 -20.69
CA GLN A 20 -46.17 -37.49 -21.15
C GLN A 20 -46.48 -36.52 -19.99
N ARG A 21 -46.29 -35.22 -20.24
CA ARG A 21 -46.68 -34.12 -19.34
C ARG A 21 -48.21 -34.01 -19.25
N ARG A 22 -48.76 -33.86 -18.04
CA ARG A 22 -50.16 -33.42 -17.83
C ARG A 22 -50.22 -31.92 -17.49
N ARG A 23 -51.23 -31.23 -18.03
CA ARG A 23 -51.48 -29.78 -17.84
C ARG A 23 -52.45 -29.52 -16.68
N HIS A 24 -52.37 -28.32 -16.10
CA HIS A 24 -53.31 -27.80 -15.10
C HIS A 24 -54.74 -27.57 -15.65
N PRO A 25 -55.77 -27.66 -14.80
CA PRO A 25 -57.01 -26.89 -14.92
C PRO A 25 -56.96 -25.58 -14.09
N ARG A 26 -57.81 -24.59 -14.42
CA ARG A 26 -57.91 -23.27 -13.77
C ARG A 26 -59.32 -23.03 -13.21
N ALA A 27 -59.34 -22.33 -12.07
CA ALA A 27 -60.39 -21.42 -11.56
C ALA A 27 -61.75 -21.97 -11.06
N GLY A 28 -62.17 -21.46 -9.89
CA GLY A 28 -63.59 -21.36 -9.52
C GLY A 28 -63.94 -21.63 -8.04
N ALA A 29 -63.86 -20.62 -7.16
CA ALA A 29 -64.76 -20.36 -6.01
C ALA A 29 -64.20 -19.28 -5.05
N ARG A 30 -65.06 -18.39 -4.55
CA ARG A 30 -64.81 -17.51 -3.39
C ARG A 30 -65.67 -18.01 -2.20
N PRO A 31 -65.22 -17.79 -0.96
CA PRO A 31 -66.12 -17.37 0.12
C PRO A 31 -65.72 -16.01 0.73
N ALA A 32 -66.64 -15.44 1.50
CA ALA A 32 -66.61 -14.07 2.04
C ALA A 32 -66.13 -14.05 3.53
N PRO A 33 -66.11 -12.89 4.23
CA PRO A 33 -65.08 -12.61 5.24
C PRO A 33 -65.42 -12.98 6.69
N HIS A 34 -64.38 -13.25 7.49
CA HIS A 34 -64.46 -13.21 8.95
C HIS A 34 -63.92 -11.89 9.53
N ARG A 35 -64.62 -11.39 10.55
CA ARG A 35 -64.29 -10.15 11.30
C ARG A 35 -63.50 -10.43 12.58
N HIS A 36 -62.98 -9.33 13.14
CA HIS A 36 -62.54 -9.10 14.53
C HIS A 36 -61.10 -9.47 14.90
N GLY A 37 -60.41 -8.52 15.54
CA GLY A 37 -59.07 -8.70 16.09
C GLY A 37 -58.20 -7.44 16.15
N ARG A 38 -58.64 -6.35 16.81
CA ARG A 38 -57.71 -5.27 17.19
C ARG A 38 -56.79 -5.78 18.32
N ALA A 39 -55.59 -6.22 17.99
CA ALA A 39 -54.54 -6.48 18.97
C ALA A 39 -53.77 -5.17 19.29
N ARG A 40 -53.36 -5.00 20.55
CA ARG A 40 -52.80 -3.75 21.08
C ARG A 40 -51.30 -3.65 20.80
N LEU A 41 -50.81 -2.41 20.64
CA LEU A 41 -49.38 -2.11 20.73
C LEU A 41 -48.90 -2.37 22.17
N PRO A 42 -47.78 -3.08 22.39
CA PRO A 42 -47.13 -3.12 23.70
C PRO A 42 -46.41 -1.80 24.02
N GLU A 43 -46.20 -1.57 25.31
CA GLU A 43 -45.96 -0.26 25.91
C GLU A 43 -44.48 0.18 25.86
N VAL A 44 -44.24 1.49 25.91
CA VAL A 44 -42.89 2.08 25.93
C VAL A 44 -42.27 1.89 27.31
N ASP A 45 -41.34 0.94 27.44
CA ASP A 45 -40.63 0.73 28.70
C ASP A 45 -39.65 1.87 29.01
N ARG A 46 -39.52 2.19 30.30
CA ARG A 46 -38.93 3.42 30.81
C ARG A 46 -37.44 3.24 31.09
N ARG A 47 -36.66 4.26 30.73
CA ARG A 47 -35.21 4.34 31.03
C ARG A 47 -34.96 4.14 32.55
N PRO A 48 -34.04 3.23 32.96
CA PRO A 48 -33.55 3.23 34.33
C PRO A 48 -32.74 4.50 34.62
N ARG A 49 -32.90 5.05 35.83
CA ARG A 49 -32.20 6.26 36.26
C ARG A 49 -30.71 5.99 36.49
N LEU A 50 -29.85 6.88 35.97
CA LEU A 50 -28.45 6.97 36.36
C LEU A 50 -28.35 7.33 37.85
N GLN A 51 -27.57 6.56 38.62
CA GLN A 51 -27.05 6.98 39.92
C GLN A 51 -25.65 7.59 39.73
N PRO A 52 -25.28 8.65 40.47
CA PRO A 52 -23.95 9.24 40.39
C PRO A 52 -22.92 8.39 41.17
N SER A 53 -21.83 8.00 40.50
CA SER A 53 -20.67 7.39 41.18
C SER A 53 -19.82 8.45 41.91
N PRO A 54 -19.24 8.13 43.08
CA PRO A 54 -18.47 9.09 43.88
C PRO A 54 -17.06 9.38 43.33
N SER A 55 -16.49 10.46 43.86
CA SER A 55 -15.26 11.12 43.40
C SER A 55 -13.96 10.29 43.55
N ALA A 56 -12.95 10.73 42.80
CA ALA A 56 -11.59 10.20 42.72
C ALA A 56 -10.93 9.88 44.08
N ALA A 57 -10.19 8.77 44.10
CA ALA A 57 -9.17 8.47 45.10
C ALA A 57 -7.77 8.56 44.47
N HIS A 58 -6.83 9.20 45.17
CA HIS A 58 -5.43 9.32 44.74
C HIS A 58 -4.68 7.98 44.83
N PRO A 59 -3.72 7.70 43.93
CA PRO A 59 -2.71 6.66 44.17
C PRO A 59 -1.69 7.13 45.23
N PRO A 60 -1.16 6.23 46.07
CA PRO A 60 -0.20 6.59 47.11
C PRO A 60 1.21 6.86 46.57
N GLU A 61 1.95 7.75 47.23
CA GLU A 61 3.36 8.03 46.93
C GLU A 61 4.26 6.80 47.17
N VAL A 62 4.97 6.36 46.14
CA VAL A 62 6.07 5.41 46.30
C VAL A 62 7.37 6.18 46.53
N GLN A 63 7.84 6.18 47.78
CA GLN A 63 9.10 6.84 48.18
C GLN A 63 10.32 6.09 47.63
N GLY A 64 10.75 6.45 46.42
CA GLY A 64 11.99 5.97 45.81
C GLY A 64 13.24 6.52 46.53
N ARG A 65 13.82 5.75 47.45
CA ARG A 65 15.09 6.10 48.10
C ARG A 65 16.27 6.02 47.12
N HIS A 66 16.96 7.12 46.90
CA HIS A 66 18.27 7.13 46.22
C HIS A 66 19.36 6.39 47.03
N PRO A 67 20.12 5.47 46.42
CA PRO A 67 21.44 5.08 46.91
C PRO A 67 22.52 6.01 46.33
N ARG A 68 23.30 6.66 47.21
CA ARG A 68 24.58 7.30 46.80
C ARG A 68 25.67 6.22 46.62
N PRO A 69 26.65 6.41 45.71
CA PRO A 69 27.69 5.42 45.47
C PRO A 69 28.71 5.36 46.63
N ARG A 70 29.12 4.14 47.01
CA ARG A 70 30.28 3.92 47.88
C ARG A 70 31.58 3.84 47.06
N ARG A 71 32.68 4.34 47.63
CA ARG A 71 34.05 4.25 47.08
C ARG A 71 34.79 3.03 47.64
N GLY A 72 35.76 2.57 46.85
CA GLY A 72 36.91 1.75 47.29
C GLY A 72 36.80 0.25 46.96
N ALA A 73 37.90 -0.48 46.75
CA ALA A 73 39.30 -0.09 46.48
C ALA A 73 40.11 -1.30 45.98
N GLY A 74 41.12 -1.09 45.12
CA GLY A 74 42.08 -2.11 44.64
C GLY A 74 41.53 -3.06 43.55
N GLY A 75 42.35 -3.55 42.60
CA GLY A 75 43.75 -3.27 42.30
C GLY A 75 44.32 -4.30 41.31
N HIS A 76 45.32 -3.90 40.49
CA HIS A 76 46.08 -4.74 39.53
C HIS A 76 45.28 -5.27 38.31
N ASP A 77 45.81 -5.48 37.09
CA ASP A 77 46.94 -4.90 36.32
C ASP A 77 46.82 -5.42 34.86
N ALA A 78 47.39 -4.89 33.77
CA ALA A 78 48.22 -3.69 33.54
C ALA A 78 48.04 -3.22 32.06
N ALA A 79 49.13 -3.17 31.27
CA ALA A 79 49.28 -3.05 29.81
C ALA A 79 48.79 -1.77 29.09
N ALA A 80 49.80 -0.97 28.70
CA ALA A 80 49.83 0.13 27.73
C ALA A 80 49.09 -0.13 26.40
N GLY A 81 48.80 0.85 25.53
CA GLY A 81 49.25 2.25 25.46
C GLY A 81 48.71 2.92 24.16
N PRO A 82 48.91 4.24 23.95
CA PRO A 82 47.91 5.02 23.22
C PRO A 82 48.37 5.63 21.88
N HIS A 83 47.40 5.97 21.02
CA HIS A 83 47.56 7.07 20.06
C HIS A 83 46.43 8.10 20.18
N ARG A 84 46.80 9.31 20.63
CA ARG A 84 45.93 10.49 20.64
C ARG A 84 46.10 11.31 19.35
N LEU A 85 44.96 11.80 18.87
CA LEU A 85 44.75 13.05 18.12
C LEU A 85 45.89 14.08 18.19
N ARG A 86 46.23 14.69 17.04
CA ARG A 86 46.46 16.15 16.99
C ARG A 86 46.14 16.79 15.64
N ARG A 87 45.62 18.02 15.71
CA ARG A 87 45.32 18.91 14.57
C ARG A 87 46.61 19.48 13.98
N GLY A 88 46.60 19.76 12.67
CA GLY A 88 47.59 20.61 12.00
C GLY A 88 46.93 21.58 11.04
N ARG A 89 46.98 22.89 11.33
CA ARG A 89 46.70 23.96 10.36
C ARG A 89 48.03 24.37 9.74
N HIS A 90 48.12 24.54 8.42
CA HIS A 90 49.08 25.48 7.83
C HIS A 90 48.52 26.13 6.56
N ALA A 91 48.54 27.46 6.54
CA ALA A 91 48.26 28.27 5.36
C ALA A 91 49.59 28.75 4.76
N ARG A 92 49.67 28.86 3.41
CA ARG A 92 50.69 29.65 2.71
C ARG A 92 50.10 30.31 1.44
N ARG A 93 50.42 31.59 1.26
CA ARG A 93 50.29 32.47 0.06
C ARG A 93 51.65 33.20 -0.03
N PRO A 94 52.20 33.55 -1.21
CA PRO A 94 51.80 34.73 -2.04
C PRO A 94 51.58 34.37 -3.54
N VAL A 95 50.87 35.10 -4.44
CA VAL A 95 50.86 36.53 -4.91
C VAL A 95 52.09 36.87 -5.81
N PRO A 96 52.03 37.68 -6.92
CA PRO A 96 50.91 38.41 -7.59
C PRO A 96 50.77 38.26 -9.15
N GLY A 97 49.61 38.69 -9.68
CA GLY A 97 49.55 39.84 -10.60
C GLY A 97 49.48 39.68 -12.14
N ARG A 98 48.39 40.20 -12.75
CA ARG A 98 48.40 41.24 -13.81
C ARG A 98 46.99 41.80 -14.05
N ARG A 99 46.89 43.13 -14.21
CA ARG A 99 45.71 43.85 -14.76
C ARG A 99 45.98 44.18 -16.24
N ALA A 100 44.93 44.41 -17.01
CA ALA A 100 44.95 45.34 -18.13
C ALA A 100 43.57 46.01 -18.27
N GLU A 101 43.55 47.34 -18.27
CA GLU A 101 42.40 48.18 -18.62
C GLU A 101 42.58 48.69 -20.06
N GLY A 102 41.51 49.08 -20.75
CA GLY A 102 41.59 49.73 -22.06
C GLY A 102 40.22 49.96 -22.69
N ALA A 103 39.84 51.22 -22.93
CA ALA A 103 38.49 51.59 -23.38
C ALA A 103 38.50 52.62 -24.52
N GLY A 104 37.50 52.51 -25.41
CA GLY A 104 37.03 53.55 -26.34
C GLY A 104 37.78 53.69 -27.68
N PRO A 105 37.28 54.51 -28.63
CA PRO A 105 36.00 55.26 -28.61
C PRO A 105 35.09 54.99 -29.84
N VAL A 106 34.00 55.77 -29.96
CA VAL A 106 32.90 55.72 -30.96
C VAL A 106 32.97 56.94 -31.90
N GLN A 107 32.28 56.95 -33.07
CA GLN A 107 31.59 58.10 -33.77
C GLN A 107 31.68 58.06 -35.35
N PRO A 108 30.85 58.79 -36.18
CA PRO A 108 29.78 58.13 -36.95
C PRO A 108 29.49 58.69 -38.39
N GLY A 109 28.36 58.31 -39.01
CA GLY A 109 27.76 58.94 -40.22
C GLY A 109 27.13 57.91 -41.19
N ARG A 110 26.13 58.21 -42.05
CA ARG A 110 25.35 59.43 -42.35
C ARG A 110 24.01 59.04 -43.05
N LEU A 111 23.04 59.95 -43.19
CA LEU A 111 21.68 59.70 -43.72
C LEU A 111 21.54 59.74 -45.27
N LEU A 112 20.70 58.84 -45.84
CA LEU A 112 19.61 58.99 -46.87
C LEU A 112 19.88 59.77 -48.22
N PRO A 113 18.99 59.78 -49.25
CA PRO A 113 17.65 59.17 -49.42
C PRO A 113 17.31 58.46 -50.77
N GLY A 114 16.41 57.46 -50.70
CA GLY A 114 15.18 57.26 -51.51
C GLY A 114 15.14 57.19 -53.06
N ARG A 115 14.37 56.22 -53.59
CA ARG A 115 13.35 56.40 -54.67
C ARG A 115 12.39 55.21 -54.81
N ARG A 116 11.26 55.42 -55.48
CA ARG A 116 10.17 54.45 -55.71
C ARG A 116 10.38 53.64 -57.00
N GLY A 117 9.86 52.42 -57.05
CA GLY A 117 9.68 51.61 -58.27
C GLY A 117 8.68 50.49 -58.00
N ARG A 118 7.85 50.13 -58.98
CA ARG A 118 6.86 49.05 -58.88
C ARG A 118 7.26 47.85 -59.76
N ASP A 119 6.48 46.78 -59.59
CA ASP A 119 6.12 45.75 -60.56
C ASP A 119 6.97 44.47 -60.68
N ALA A 120 6.22 43.37 -60.60
CA ALA A 120 6.34 42.08 -61.30
C ALA A 120 7.60 41.18 -61.12
N ALA A 121 7.38 40.14 -60.32
CA ALA A 121 7.59 38.72 -60.69
C ALA A 121 8.97 38.22 -61.17
N VAL A 122 9.70 37.56 -60.26
CA VAL A 122 10.33 36.25 -60.52
C VAL A 122 10.12 35.38 -59.27
N VAL A 123 9.66 34.14 -59.44
CA VAL A 123 9.60 33.13 -58.36
C VAL A 123 10.86 32.26 -58.47
N PRO A 124 11.72 32.18 -57.44
CA PRO A 124 12.76 31.17 -57.37
C PRO A 124 12.20 29.89 -56.75
N GLU A 125 12.39 28.78 -57.45
CA GLU A 125 12.02 27.43 -57.01
C GLU A 125 12.99 26.89 -55.94
N GLU A 126 12.49 25.95 -55.13
CA GLU A 126 13.19 25.09 -54.17
C GLU A 126 14.19 25.70 -53.15
N ARG A 127 13.80 25.56 -51.88
CA ARG A 127 14.57 24.72 -50.95
C ARG A 127 13.63 24.01 -49.98
N SER A 128 13.50 22.70 -50.15
CA SER A 128 12.86 21.86 -49.13
C SER A 128 13.65 21.99 -47.84
N VAL A 129 12.98 22.38 -46.74
CA VAL A 129 13.62 22.42 -45.43
C VAL A 129 13.66 20.98 -44.92
N SER A 130 14.81 20.35 -45.17
CA SER A 130 15.12 18.97 -44.82
C SER A 130 14.81 18.66 -43.36
N GLU A 131 14.15 17.51 -43.17
CA GLU A 131 14.16 16.66 -41.98
C GLU A 131 14.63 17.31 -40.66
N VAL A 132 13.68 17.51 -39.75
CA VAL A 132 14.00 17.54 -38.32
C VAL A 132 14.65 16.20 -37.99
N SER A 133 15.98 16.22 -37.80
CA SER A 133 16.74 15.01 -37.52
C SER A 133 16.24 14.37 -36.22
N SER A 134 15.49 13.28 -36.38
CA SER A 134 15.07 12.41 -35.30
C SER A 134 16.30 11.71 -34.72
N LEU A 135 16.97 12.40 -33.79
CA LEU A 135 18.08 11.85 -33.02
C LEU A 135 17.61 10.52 -32.40
N PRO A 136 18.34 9.39 -32.57
CA PRO A 136 17.86 8.07 -32.12
C PRO A 136 17.77 7.93 -30.59
N TRP A 137 18.26 8.92 -29.82
CA TRP A 137 18.06 9.03 -28.37
C TRP A 137 16.82 9.84 -27.97
N ALA A 138 16.14 10.50 -28.92
CA ALA A 138 14.85 11.14 -28.72
C ALA A 138 13.67 10.13 -28.75
N ALA A 139 13.96 8.85 -28.52
CA ALA A 139 12.94 7.97 -27.97
C ALA A 139 12.49 8.57 -26.64
N THR A 140 11.18 8.81 -26.47
CA THR A 140 10.60 8.98 -25.15
C THR A 140 11.10 7.81 -24.29
N PRO A 141 11.74 8.05 -23.13
CA PRO A 141 12.18 6.94 -22.29
C PRO A 141 10.93 6.10 -22.02
N ALA A 142 10.96 4.84 -22.45
CA ALA A 142 9.85 3.93 -22.22
C ALA A 142 9.58 3.95 -20.71
N VAL A 143 8.40 4.43 -20.31
CA VAL A 143 8.03 4.57 -18.91
C VAL A 143 8.29 3.23 -18.26
N GLY A 144 9.18 3.20 -17.28
CA GLY A 144 9.84 1.99 -16.82
C GLY A 144 8.85 1.06 -16.16
N HIS A 145 8.23 0.19 -16.96
CA HIS A 145 7.26 -0.81 -16.51
C HIS A 145 7.92 -1.62 -15.40
N ALA A 146 7.37 -1.55 -14.18
CA ALA A 146 8.02 -2.02 -12.96
C ALA A 146 8.32 -3.51 -13.01
N ILE A 147 7.47 -4.29 -13.70
CA ILE A 147 7.76 -5.68 -14.10
C ILE A 147 9.12 -5.78 -14.82
N GLY A 148 9.33 -5.02 -15.90
CA GLY A 148 10.58 -5.07 -16.68
C GLY A 148 11.82 -4.56 -15.94
N LEU A 149 11.65 -3.72 -14.91
CA LEU A 149 12.74 -3.26 -14.06
C LEU A 149 13.12 -4.27 -12.96
N TYR A 150 12.15 -5.00 -12.41
CA TYR A 150 12.31 -5.72 -11.15
C TYR A 150 12.07 -7.22 -11.23
N ALA A 151 11.19 -7.71 -12.11
CA ALA A 151 10.79 -9.12 -12.17
C ALA A 151 11.98 -10.02 -12.47
N LYS A 152 12.27 -10.95 -11.54
CA LYS A 152 13.27 -12.02 -11.73
C LYS A 152 12.73 -13.31 -11.14
N TRP A 153 12.23 -14.19 -12.00
CA TRP A 153 11.82 -15.52 -11.55
C TRP A 153 13.03 -16.30 -11.03
N THR A 154 12.88 -17.01 -9.93
CA THR A 154 13.88 -17.94 -9.41
C THR A 154 13.21 -19.29 -9.10
N PRO A 155 13.91 -20.43 -9.21
CA PRO A 155 13.35 -21.72 -8.79
C PRO A 155 12.98 -21.76 -7.30
N ALA A 156 13.58 -20.91 -6.47
CA ALA A 156 13.22 -20.76 -5.07
C ALA A 156 11.84 -20.12 -4.88
N LEU A 157 11.38 -19.30 -5.84
CA LEU A 157 10.07 -18.65 -5.77
C LEU A 157 8.93 -19.66 -5.86
N ASP A 158 9.04 -20.71 -6.69
CA ASP A 158 8.02 -21.76 -6.75
C ASP A 158 7.83 -22.44 -5.38
N ALA A 159 8.92 -22.72 -4.65
CA ALA A 159 8.85 -23.25 -3.28
C ALA A 159 8.29 -22.23 -2.26
N LYS A 160 8.62 -20.94 -2.39
CA LYS A 160 8.07 -19.86 -1.56
C LYS A 160 6.57 -19.64 -1.79
N ILE A 161 6.08 -19.86 -3.01
CA ILE A 161 4.65 -19.81 -3.33
C ILE A 161 3.92 -20.93 -2.61
N GLU A 162 4.37 -22.19 -2.73
CA GLU A 162 3.74 -23.31 -2.01
C GLU A 162 3.78 -23.11 -0.49
N ALA A 163 4.88 -22.59 0.06
CA ALA A 163 4.96 -22.25 1.48
C ALA A 163 3.99 -21.13 1.90
N ALA A 164 3.79 -20.09 1.08
CA ALA A 164 2.83 -19.03 1.33
C ALA A 164 1.37 -19.53 1.22
N LEU A 165 1.08 -20.38 0.23
CA LEU A 165 -0.22 -21.03 0.05
C LEU A 165 -0.55 -21.94 1.24
N GLN A 166 0.42 -22.70 1.75
CA GLN A 166 0.22 -23.56 2.92
C GLN A 166 -0.10 -22.74 4.18
N ARG A 167 0.68 -21.68 4.46
CA ARG A 167 0.39 -20.75 5.58
C ARG A 167 -1.01 -20.16 5.52
N LEU A 168 -1.50 -19.80 4.32
CA LEU A 168 -2.85 -19.28 4.12
C LEU A 168 -3.93 -20.35 4.40
N ARG A 169 -3.70 -21.61 4.00
CA ARG A 169 -4.60 -22.73 4.32
C ARG A 169 -4.64 -23.00 5.82
N ASP A 170 -3.47 -23.09 6.46
CA ASP A 170 -3.35 -23.36 7.90
C ASP A 170 -4.08 -22.28 8.71
N ALA A 171 -3.83 -21.00 8.40
CA ALA A 171 -4.53 -19.87 8.99
C ALA A 171 -6.05 -19.92 8.77
N SER A 172 -6.51 -20.30 7.57
CA SER A 172 -7.94 -20.42 7.28
C SER A 172 -8.61 -21.56 8.04
N ILE A 173 -7.88 -22.63 8.36
CA ILE A 173 -8.35 -23.74 9.19
C ILE A 173 -8.40 -23.32 10.67
N GLU A 174 -7.36 -22.63 11.17
CA GLU A 174 -7.26 -22.23 12.57
C GLU A 174 -8.26 -21.12 12.95
N HIS A 175 -8.47 -20.15 12.04
CA HIS A 175 -9.19 -18.92 12.37
C HIS A 175 -10.59 -18.81 11.74
N GLY A 176 -10.88 -19.55 10.67
CA GLY A 176 -12.17 -19.53 9.96
C GLY A 176 -12.62 -18.11 9.59
N ASP A 177 -13.90 -17.80 9.82
CA ASP A 177 -14.50 -16.47 9.61
C ASP A 177 -13.82 -15.34 10.43
N GLY A 178 -13.02 -15.70 11.44
CA GLY A 178 -12.21 -14.76 12.21
C GLY A 178 -10.99 -14.21 11.45
N LEU A 179 -10.69 -14.70 10.25
CA LEU A 179 -9.56 -14.31 9.41
C LEU A 179 -9.93 -13.21 8.39
N VAL A 180 -9.09 -12.18 8.28
CA VAL A 180 -9.25 -11.08 7.31
C VAL A 180 -7.91 -10.64 6.71
N GLN A 181 -7.83 -10.39 5.40
CA GLN A 181 -6.72 -9.65 4.81
C GLN A 181 -6.92 -8.15 4.99
N SER A 182 -5.96 -7.49 5.62
CA SER A 182 -5.85 -6.03 5.68
C SER A 182 -5.05 -5.51 4.48
N SER A 183 -5.70 -5.34 3.33
CA SER A 183 -5.02 -4.89 2.12
C SER A 183 -4.84 -3.36 2.08
N SER A 184 -3.60 -2.90 1.87
CA SER A 184 -3.31 -1.50 1.53
C SER A 184 -3.44 -1.19 0.03
N LEU A 185 -3.78 -2.20 -0.79
CA LEU A 185 -3.76 -2.16 -2.26
C LEU A 185 -2.37 -1.81 -2.85
N GLY A 186 -1.29 -1.98 -2.07
CA GLY A 186 0.08 -2.03 -2.57
C GLY A 186 0.38 -3.39 -3.21
N VAL A 187 1.39 -3.45 -4.09
CA VAL A 187 1.69 -4.65 -4.89
C VAL A 187 1.89 -5.92 -4.05
N GLU A 188 2.49 -5.84 -2.87
CA GLU A 188 2.59 -7.01 -1.97
C GLU A 188 1.24 -7.52 -1.45
N ASP A 189 0.33 -6.62 -1.08
CA ASP A 189 -1.03 -7.02 -0.68
C ASP A 189 -1.82 -7.58 -1.87
N MET A 190 -1.58 -7.08 -3.08
CA MET A 190 -2.19 -7.59 -4.31
C MET A 190 -1.71 -9.02 -4.63
N VAL A 191 -0.44 -9.34 -4.40
CA VAL A 191 0.08 -10.71 -4.48
C VAL A 191 -0.62 -11.62 -3.45
N VAL A 192 -0.78 -11.16 -2.21
CA VAL A 192 -1.51 -11.92 -1.18
C VAL A 192 -2.98 -12.12 -1.55
N THR A 193 -3.64 -11.11 -2.12
CA THR A 193 -5.01 -11.21 -2.64
C THR A 193 -5.11 -12.24 -3.78
N ASP A 194 -4.15 -12.31 -4.71
CA ASP A 194 -4.11 -13.31 -5.77
C ASP A 194 -3.90 -14.73 -5.21
N LEU A 195 -3.00 -14.91 -4.23
CA LEU A 195 -2.76 -16.18 -3.53
C LEU A 195 -4.01 -16.69 -2.78
N ILE A 196 -4.72 -15.81 -2.07
CA ILE A 196 -6.00 -16.13 -1.42
C ILE A 196 -7.05 -16.53 -2.48
N SER A 197 -7.18 -15.74 -3.55
CA SER A 197 -8.16 -15.99 -4.60
C SER A 197 -7.93 -17.33 -5.31
N ARG A 198 -6.67 -17.70 -5.59
CA ARG A 198 -6.30 -18.99 -6.21
C ARG A 198 -6.67 -20.21 -5.38
N THR A 199 -6.69 -20.07 -4.06
CA THR A 199 -6.96 -21.19 -3.14
C THR A 199 -8.45 -21.37 -2.85
N GLY A 200 -9.29 -20.41 -3.23
CA GLY A 200 -10.72 -20.43 -2.94
C GLY A 200 -11.05 -20.39 -1.45
N LEU A 201 -10.10 -19.92 -0.61
CA LEU A 201 -10.29 -19.84 0.84
C LEU A 201 -11.31 -18.74 1.17
N PRO A 202 -12.20 -18.96 2.17
CA PRO A 202 -13.22 -18.00 2.58
C PRO A 202 -12.64 -16.86 3.44
N VAL A 203 -11.60 -16.19 2.94
CA VAL A 203 -10.93 -15.08 3.64
C VAL A 203 -11.55 -13.75 3.21
N HIS A 204 -12.03 -12.97 4.19
CA HIS A 204 -12.47 -11.61 3.92
C HIS A 204 -11.30 -10.75 3.47
N ILE A 205 -11.48 -9.89 2.46
CA ILE A 205 -10.47 -8.92 2.04
C ILE A 205 -11.03 -7.52 2.26
N SER A 206 -10.35 -6.75 3.11
CA SER A 206 -10.79 -5.44 3.54
C SER A 206 -9.67 -4.40 3.34
N THR A 207 -10.03 -3.13 3.14
CA THR A 207 -9.07 -2.04 2.95
C THR A 207 -9.48 -0.78 3.71
N LEU A 208 -8.51 0.13 3.92
CA LEU A 208 -8.71 1.39 4.63
C LEU A 208 -8.69 2.56 3.64
N ASP A 209 -9.86 2.98 3.14
CA ASP A 209 -9.93 4.24 2.40
C ASP A 209 -9.83 5.41 3.37
N THR A 210 -8.65 6.02 3.40
CA THR A 210 -8.35 7.16 4.25
C THR A 210 -9.07 8.44 3.83
N GLY A 211 -9.74 8.47 2.68
CA GLY A 211 -10.23 9.68 2.02
C GLY A 211 -9.10 10.60 1.52
N LYS A 212 -7.87 10.07 1.44
CA LYS A 212 -6.65 10.74 0.94
C LYS A 212 -5.74 9.74 0.19
N LEU A 213 -6.26 8.61 -0.30
CA LEU A 213 -5.52 7.70 -1.18
C LEU A 213 -5.36 8.31 -2.58
N HIS A 214 -4.47 7.74 -3.40
CA HIS A 214 -4.42 8.08 -4.82
C HIS A 214 -5.63 7.48 -5.55
N ALA A 215 -6.06 8.12 -6.65
CA ALA A 215 -7.14 7.61 -7.48
C ALA A 215 -6.76 6.24 -8.09
N GLU A 216 -5.49 6.07 -8.44
CA GLU A 216 -4.87 4.85 -8.94
C GLU A 216 -4.91 3.71 -7.90
N THR A 217 -4.80 4.03 -6.60
CA THR A 217 -4.95 3.05 -5.52
C THR A 217 -6.40 2.56 -5.42
N LEU A 218 -7.37 3.48 -5.45
CA LEU A 218 -8.80 3.13 -5.41
C LEU A 218 -9.25 2.44 -6.71
N GLY A 219 -8.60 2.75 -7.84
CA GLY A 219 -8.81 2.12 -9.15
C GLY A 219 -8.50 0.62 -9.19
N LEU A 220 -7.85 0.06 -8.17
CA LEU A 220 -7.67 -1.39 -8.01
C LEU A 220 -8.93 -2.11 -7.52
N LEU A 221 -9.84 -1.43 -6.81
CA LEU A 221 -11.09 -2.03 -6.32
C LEU A 221 -11.96 -2.63 -7.44
N PRO A 222 -12.30 -1.92 -8.53
CA PRO A 222 -13.04 -2.51 -9.65
C PRO A 222 -12.22 -3.58 -10.41
N GLN A 223 -10.88 -3.49 -10.42
CA GLN A 223 -10.03 -4.52 -11.04
C GLN A 223 -10.05 -5.83 -10.25
N ILE A 224 -10.01 -5.77 -8.92
CA ILE A 224 -10.18 -6.92 -8.02
C ILE A 224 -11.52 -7.58 -8.29
N LYS A 225 -12.61 -6.80 -8.32
CA LYS A 225 -13.95 -7.31 -8.62
C LYS A 225 -14.03 -7.99 -9.99
N ALA A 226 -13.49 -7.35 -11.03
CA ALA A 226 -13.52 -7.87 -12.39
C ALA A 226 -12.69 -9.15 -12.57
N ARG A 227 -11.57 -9.28 -11.85
CA ARG A 227 -10.64 -10.42 -11.96
C ARG A 227 -11.01 -11.60 -11.07
N TYR A 228 -11.41 -11.33 -9.81
CA TYR A 228 -11.58 -12.35 -8.78
C TYR A 228 -13.04 -12.59 -8.38
N GLY A 229 -13.98 -11.75 -8.82
CA GLY A 229 -15.42 -11.96 -8.65
C GLY A 229 -16.00 -11.56 -7.29
N PHE A 230 -15.22 -10.93 -6.41
CA PHE A 230 -15.69 -10.42 -5.11
C PHE A 230 -15.42 -8.92 -4.93
N ASP A 231 -16.19 -8.29 -4.06
CA ASP A 231 -15.96 -6.91 -3.61
C ASP A 231 -15.02 -6.89 -2.40
N VAL A 232 -14.14 -5.89 -2.33
CA VAL A 232 -13.32 -5.59 -1.14
C VAL A 232 -14.14 -4.76 -0.16
N GLU A 233 -14.11 -5.12 1.12
CA GLU A 233 -14.78 -4.36 2.17
C GLU A 233 -14.00 -3.07 2.49
N VAL A 234 -14.61 -1.89 2.27
CA VAL A 234 -13.93 -0.60 2.44
C VAL A 234 -14.29 0.05 3.77
N PHE A 235 -13.30 0.28 4.62
CA PHE A 235 -13.43 1.03 5.88
C PHE A 235 -12.96 2.46 5.70
N THR A 236 -13.90 3.41 5.76
CA THR A 236 -13.64 4.85 5.77
C THR A 236 -13.57 5.39 7.21
N PRO A 237 -12.87 6.51 7.46
CA PRO A 237 -12.85 7.16 8.77
C PRO A 237 -14.19 7.81 9.15
N VAL A 238 -14.41 8.02 10.45
CA VAL A 238 -15.56 8.79 10.97
C VAL A 238 -15.50 10.23 10.45
N ALA A 239 -16.48 10.61 9.61
CA ALA A 239 -16.49 11.88 8.89
C ALA A 239 -16.41 13.11 9.83
N ASP A 240 -17.17 13.12 10.93
CA ASP A 240 -17.14 14.23 11.89
C ASP A 240 -15.76 14.42 12.52
N ALA A 241 -15.06 13.34 12.88
CA ALA A 241 -13.70 13.42 13.44
C ALA A 241 -12.70 14.01 12.41
N VAL A 242 -12.84 13.63 11.13
CA VAL A 242 -12.07 14.23 10.03
C VAL A 242 -12.36 15.73 9.90
N ILE A 243 -13.63 16.12 9.87
CA ILE A 243 -14.08 17.51 9.70
C ILE A 243 -13.56 18.39 10.85
N GLN A 244 -13.68 17.95 12.10
CA GLN A 244 -13.19 18.72 13.25
C GLN A 244 -11.67 18.85 13.25
N PHE A 245 -10.93 17.77 12.90
CA PHE A 245 -9.47 17.83 12.77
C PHE A 245 -9.03 18.82 11.69
N VAL A 246 -9.64 18.76 10.49
CA VAL A 246 -9.34 19.68 9.39
C VAL A 246 -9.68 21.14 9.73
N ARG A 247 -10.82 21.39 10.40
CA ARG A 247 -11.21 22.75 10.83
C ARG A 247 -10.23 23.35 11.85
N LYS A 248 -9.65 22.53 12.73
CA LYS A 248 -8.74 22.96 13.79
C LYS A 248 -7.29 23.08 13.31
N GLU A 249 -6.80 22.08 12.57
CA GLU A 249 -5.39 21.91 12.25
C GLU A 249 -5.06 22.21 10.77
N GLY A 250 -6.08 22.35 9.91
CA GLY A 250 -5.96 22.51 8.46
C GLY A 250 -5.87 21.18 7.69
N GLU A 251 -6.12 21.22 6.38
CA GLU A 251 -5.95 20.06 5.48
C GLU A 251 -4.51 19.51 5.50
N ASP A 252 -3.54 20.42 5.55
CA ASP A 252 -2.09 20.16 5.46
C ASP A 252 -1.42 19.94 6.82
N ALA A 253 -2.20 19.58 7.85
CA ALA A 253 -1.71 19.39 9.22
C ALA A 253 -0.54 18.39 9.34
N MET A 254 -0.47 17.39 8.46
CA MET A 254 0.59 16.38 8.47
C MET A 254 2.00 16.91 8.17
N TYR A 255 2.11 18.09 7.53
CA TYR A 255 3.40 18.74 7.28
C TYR A 255 3.85 19.64 8.44
N LYS A 256 2.95 19.97 9.38
CA LYS A 256 3.23 20.89 10.49
C LYS A 256 4.01 20.23 11.62
N SER A 257 3.72 18.97 11.94
CA SER A 257 4.50 18.19 12.93
C SER A 257 4.25 16.68 12.83
N ILE A 258 5.16 15.90 13.43
CA ILE A 258 5.06 14.44 13.53
C ILE A 258 3.81 14.03 14.32
N GLU A 259 3.45 14.79 15.35
CA GLU A 259 2.27 14.59 16.19
C GLU A 259 0.99 14.77 15.38
N LEU A 260 0.91 15.83 14.56
CA LEU A 260 -0.25 16.09 13.70
C LEU A 260 -0.36 15.07 12.56
N ARG A 261 0.77 14.62 11.99
CA ARG A 261 0.78 13.46 11.08
C ARG A 261 0.27 12.19 11.79
N LYS A 262 0.75 11.90 13.00
CA LYS A 262 0.31 10.74 13.79
C LYS A 262 -1.19 10.83 14.12
N ALA A 263 -1.70 12.01 14.47
CA ALA A 263 -3.13 12.24 14.69
C ALA A 263 -3.97 12.00 13.41
N CYS A 264 -3.52 12.52 12.27
CA CYS A 264 -4.13 12.27 10.96
C CYS A 264 -4.13 10.77 10.60
N CYS A 265 -3.02 10.05 10.83
CA CYS A 265 -2.98 8.59 10.70
C CYS A 265 -3.89 7.88 11.73
N GLY A 266 -3.99 8.40 12.95
CA GLY A 266 -4.85 7.87 14.02
C GLY A 266 -6.31 7.83 13.57
N LEU A 267 -6.84 8.99 13.15
CA LEU A 267 -8.23 9.11 12.73
C LEU A 267 -8.51 8.50 11.35
N ARG A 268 -7.55 8.56 10.40
CA ARG A 268 -7.76 8.05 9.03
C ARG A 268 -7.37 6.59 8.82
N LYS A 269 -6.65 5.95 9.75
CA LYS A 269 -6.14 4.57 9.61
C LYS A 269 -6.31 3.72 10.86
N MET A 270 -5.87 4.19 12.02
CA MET A 270 -5.87 3.36 13.23
C MET A 270 -7.30 3.12 13.76
N GLU A 271 -8.16 4.14 13.72
CA GLU A 271 -9.60 4.01 14.04
C GLU A 271 -10.31 3.02 13.10
N PRO A 272 -10.30 3.19 11.76
CA PRO A 272 -10.97 2.25 10.88
C PRO A 272 -10.34 0.84 10.90
N LEU A 273 -9.03 0.71 11.10
CA LEU A 273 -8.39 -0.60 11.36
C LEU A 273 -8.98 -1.26 12.62
N GLY A 274 -9.11 -0.51 13.72
CA GLY A 274 -9.69 -1.02 14.96
C GLY A 274 -11.12 -1.53 14.80
N ARG A 275 -11.91 -0.93 13.91
CA ARG A 275 -13.23 -1.46 13.52
C ARG A 275 -13.14 -2.70 12.63
N MET A 276 -12.26 -2.72 11.63
CA MET A 276 -12.06 -3.85 10.73
C MET A 276 -11.60 -5.13 11.46
N LEU A 277 -10.73 -4.98 12.47
CA LEU A 277 -10.21 -6.08 13.29
C LEU A 277 -11.11 -6.45 14.47
N LYS A 278 -12.23 -5.75 14.70
CA LYS A 278 -13.10 -6.00 15.85
C LYS A 278 -13.77 -7.37 15.74
N GLY A 279 -13.44 -8.26 16.69
CA GLY A 279 -13.97 -9.63 16.72
C GLY A 279 -13.27 -10.60 15.76
N ARG A 280 -12.22 -10.17 15.06
CA ARG A 280 -11.34 -11.04 14.27
C ARG A 280 -10.33 -11.72 15.20
N SER A 281 -9.99 -12.98 14.92
CA SER A 281 -8.95 -13.74 15.63
C SER A 281 -7.58 -13.59 14.97
N ALA A 282 -7.54 -13.30 13.67
CA ALA A 282 -6.30 -13.08 12.93
C ALA A 282 -6.45 -12.15 11.73
N TRP A 283 -5.33 -11.58 11.29
CA TRP A 283 -5.29 -10.74 10.10
C TRP A 283 -4.03 -10.93 9.26
N ILE A 284 -4.20 -10.88 7.95
CA ILE A 284 -3.15 -11.11 6.95
C ILE A 284 -2.67 -9.77 6.38
N THR A 285 -1.35 -9.63 6.17
CA THR A 285 -0.71 -8.44 5.58
C THR A 285 0.40 -8.81 4.59
N GLY A 286 0.61 -7.98 3.55
CA GLY A 286 1.73 -8.07 2.61
C GLY A 286 3.07 -7.51 3.14
N LEU A 287 3.36 -7.69 4.43
CA LEU A 287 4.65 -7.27 4.99
C LEU A 287 5.78 -8.19 4.52
N ARG A 288 6.93 -7.60 4.18
CA ARG A 288 8.18 -8.29 3.82
C ARG A 288 9.36 -7.68 4.56
N ARG A 289 10.38 -8.51 4.83
CA ARG A 289 11.58 -8.09 5.58
C ARG A 289 12.42 -7.04 4.86
N GLU A 290 12.48 -7.11 3.53
CA GLU A 290 13.27 -6.22 2.68
C GLU A 290 12.66 -4.80 2.53
N GLN A 291 11.40 -4.59 2.91
CA GLN A 291 10.71 -3.30 2.68
C GLN A 291 11.30 -2.13 3.47
N SER A 292 12.00 -2.38 4.59
CA SER A 292 12.75 -1.36 5.35
C SER A 292 13.65 -2.02 6.39
N GLY A 293 14.68 -1.32 6.87
CA GLY A 293 15.51 -1.80 7.98
C GLY A 293 14.72 -2.11 9.27
N ALA A 294 13.57 -1.46 9.48
CA ALA A 294 12.69 -1.73 10.62
C ALA A 294 11.81 -2.99 10.45
N ARG A 295 11.79 -3.60 9.26
CA ARG A 295 11.03 -4.81 8.93
C ARG A 295 11.89 -6.09 8.88
N GLY A 296 13.21 -5.99 9.07
CA GLY A 296 14.14 -7.12 8.97
C GLY A 296 13.71 -8.37 9.77
N ASP A 297 13.07 -8.17 10.93
CA ASP A 297 12.60 -9.22 11.83
C ASP A 297 11.06 -9.40 11.81
N VAL A 298 10.40 -9.20 10.67
CA VAL A 298 8.96 -9.54 10.50
C VAL A 298 8.81 -11.07 10.53
N ALA A 299 8.01 -11.59 11.45
CA ALA A 299 7.66 -13.01 11.49
C ALA A 299 6.65 -13.37 10.39
N PHE A 300 6.54 -14.66 10.06
CA PHE A 300 5.43 -15.14 9.22
C PHE A 300 4.09 -15.09 9.95
N ASP A 301 4.12 -15.15 11.28
CA ASP A 301 3.00 -15.11 12.19
C ASP A 301 3.52 -14.58 13.55
N GLU A 302 2.91 -13.52 14.07
CA GLU A 302 3.20 -12.87 15.36
C GLU A 302 1.90 -12.51 16.09
N ASP A 303 1.93 -12.35 17.42
CA ASP A 303 0.82 -11.73 18.15
C ASP A 303 0.81 -10.21 17.87
N ASP A 304 -0.36 -9.62 17.65
CA ASP A 304 -0.50 -8.19 17.35
C ASP A 304 -0.57 -7.27 18.59
N GLY A 305 -0.36 -7.84 19.79
CA GLY A 305 -0.43 -7.16 21.08
C GLY A 305 -1.85 -7.08 21.68
N ASN A 306 -2.86 -7.60 20.97
CA ASN A 306 -4.27 -7.55 21.38
C ASN A 306 -4.94 -8.93 21.38
N GLY A 307 -4.16 -10.03 21.44
CA GLY A 307 -4.68 -11.39 21.43
C GLY A 307 -5.21 -11.84 20.06
N ARG A 308 -4.64 -11.30 18.97
CA ARG A 308 -4.90 -11.71 17.60
C ARG A 308 -3.59 -12.07 16.91
N ARG A 309 -3.66 -13.00 15.95
CA ARG A 309 -2.50 -13.35 15.11
C ARG A 309 -2.38 -12.39 13.93
N LYS A 310 -1.16 -12.00 13.59
CA LYS A 310 -0.84 -11.16 12.45
C LYS A 310 0.09 -11.94 11.51
N ILE A 311 -0.43 -12.26 10.34
CA ILE A 311 0.16 -13.23 9.42
C ILE A 311 0.74 -12.48 8.21
N SER A 312 2.00 -12.76 7.91
CA SER A 312 2.76 -12.17 6.79
C SER A 312 3.26 -13.30 5.89
N PRO A 313 2.40 -13.89 5.03
CA PRO A 313 2.68 -15.17 4.37
C PRO A 313 3.86 -15.13 3.41
N ILE A 314 4.19 -13.92 2.93
CA ILE A 314 5.28 -13.60 2.00
C ILE A 314 6.46 -12.86 2.66
N ALA A 315 6.62 -12.97 3.99
CA ALA A 315 7.61 -12.19 4.75
C ALA A 315 9.07 -12.31 4.25
N ASP A 316 9.43 -13.44 3.65
CA ASP A 316 10.74 -13.75 3.08
C ASP A 316 10.87 -13.51 1.56
N TRP A 317 9.84 -12.97 0.91
CA TRP A 317 9.90 -12.65 -0.51
C TRP A 317 10.72 -11.37 -0.72
N THR A 318 11.51 -11.36 -1.79
CA THR A 318 12.24 -10.20 -2.29
C THR A 318 11.38 -9.38 -3.24
N TRP A 319 11.79 -8.14 -3.52
CA TRP A 319 11.10 -7.25 -4.44
C TRP A 319 11.05 -7.84 -5.85
N ALA A 320 12.13 -8.48 -6.27
CA ALA A 320 12.21 -9.13 -7.57
C ALA A 320 11.28 -10.34 -7.69
N GLU A 321 11.10 -11.10 -6.59
CA GLU A 321 10.15 -12.20 -6.51
C GLU A 321 8.68 -11.73 -6.52
N VAL A 322 8.38 -10.61 -5.83
CA VAL A 322 7.05 -9.97 -5.90
C VAL A 322 6.70 -9.61 -7.34
N TRP A 323 7.60 -8.93 -8.07
CA TRP A 323 7.34 -8.56 -9.47
C TRP A 323 7.32 -9.76 -10.42
N ALA A 324 8.14 -10.78 -10.19
CA ALA A 324 8.10 -12.02 -10.95
C ALA A 324 6.75 -12.76 -10.79
N TYR A 325 6.18 -12.74 -9.58
CA TYR A 325 4.83 -13.24 -9.33
C TYR A 325 3.77 -12.41 -10.07
N VAL A 326 3.83 -11.09 -9.93
CA VAL A 326 2.91 -10.15 -10.59
C VAL A 326 2.90 -10.34 -12.11
N GLU A 327 4.07 -10.53 -12.71
CA GLU A 327 4.25 -10.83 -14.12
C GLU A 327 3.67 -12.20 -14.52
N LYS A 328 4.18 -13.30 -13.94
CA LYS A 328 3.78 -14.69 -14.31
C LYS A 328 2.27 -14.90 -14.18
N TYR A 329 1.63 -14.22 -13.24
CA TYR A 329 0.23 -14.39 -12.92
C TYR A 329 -0.67 -13.24 -13.37
N ALA A 330 -0.12 -12.20 -14.00
CA ALA A 330 -0.84 -10.99 -14.42
C ALA A 330 -1.69 -10.36 -13.29
N VAL A 331 -1.09 -10.20 -12.10
CA VAL A 331 -1.75 -9.61 -10.93
C VAL A 331 -1.97 -8.11 -11.18
N PRO A 332 -3.17 -7.55 -10.99
CA PRO A 332 -3.39 -6.11 -11.10
C PRO A 332 -2.58 -5.39 -10.03
N TYR A 333 -1.84 -4.36 -10.44
CA TYR A 333 -0.98 -3.57 -9.55
C TYR A 333 -1.19 -2.08 -9.79
N ASN A 334 -0.76 -1.25 -8.84
CA ASN A 334 -0.95 0.20 -8.92
C ASN A 334 0.00 0.81 -9.97
N PRO A 335 -0.49 1.50 -11.03
CA PRO A 335 0.36 2.05 -12.10
C PRO A 335 1.36 3.12 -11.63
N LEU A 336 1.21 3.66 -10.41
CA LEU A 336 2.22 4.53 -9.81
C LEU A 336 3.56 3.81 -9.54
N HIS A 337 3.58 2.48 -9.49
CA HIS A 337 4.83 1.72 -9.44
C HIS A 337 5.70 1.94 -10.68
N ASP A 338 5.09 2.12 -11.86
CA ASP A 338 5.79 2.46 -13.12
C ASP A 338 6.30 3.92 -13.14
N GLN A 339 5.88 4.72 -12.14
CA GLN A 339 6.29 6.11 -11.91
C GLN A 339 7.26 6.23 -10.73
N PHE A 340 8.04 5.17 -10.46
CA PHE A 340 9.02 5.10 -9.38
C PHE A 340 8.46 5.34 -7.97
N MET A 341 7.20 4.93 -7.69
CA MET A 341 6.65 4.84 -6.33
C MET A 341 6.66 3.38 -5.82
N PRO A 342 7.77 2.85 -5.27
CA PRO A 342 7.80 1.47 -4.76
C PRO A 342 6.96 1.26 -3.50
N SER A 343 6.92 2.25 -2.58
CA SER A 343 6.05 2.22 -1.40
C SER A 343 4.93 3.25 -1.54
N ILE A 344 3.69 2.79 -1.73
CA ILE A 344 2.53 3.66 -1.92
C ILE A 344 1.75 3.85 -0.61
N GLY A 345 1.09 5.00 -0.47
CA GLY A 345 0.20 5.31 0.64
C GLY A 345 -0.81 6.39 0.27
N CYS A 346 -1.14 7.25 1.23
CA CYS A 346 -1.96 8.43 0.97
C CYS A 346 -1.21 9.39 0.05
N ALA A 347 -1.90 10.04 -0.89
CA ALA A 347 -1.34 10.98 -1.86
C ALA A 347 -0.46 12.08 -1.24
N PRO A 348 -0.91 12.88 -0.25
CA PRO A 348 -0.04 13.90 0.38
C PRO A 348 1.14 13.30 1.17
N CYS A 349 1.15 11.99 1.42
CA CYS A 349 2.15 11.30 2.24
C CYS A 349 3.01 10.29 1.43
N THR A 350 2.94 10.34 0.09
CA THR A 350 3.76 9.55 -0.83
C THR A 350 4.37 10.42 -1.94
N ARG A 351 5.63 10.20 -2.30
CA ARG A 351 6.27 10.72 -3.53
C ARG A 351 6.99 9.58 -4.27
N ALA A 352 7.29 9.81 -5.55
CA ALA A 352 8.26 8.99 -6.28
C ALA A 352 9.68 9.13 -5.69
N ILE A 353 10.52 8.13 -5.90
CA ILE A 353 11.92 8.12 -5.48
C ILE A 353 12.88 8.09 -6.67
N ALA A 354 14.08 8.63 -6.49
CA ALA A 354 15.16 8.46 -7.45
C ALA A 354 15.80 7.07 -7.34
N VAL A 355 16.45 6.60 -8.41
CA VAL A 355 17.20 5.35 -8.41
C VAL A 355 18.31 5.40 -7.35
N GLY A 356 18.33 4.44 -6.43
CA GLY A 356 19.29 4.37 -5.33
C GLY A 356 18.85 5.06 -4.03
N GLU A 357 17.72 5.75 -4.00
CA GLU A 357 17.06 6.08 -2.72
C GLU A 357 16.53 4.81 -2.03
N ASP A 358 16.36 4.87 -0.70
CA ASP A 358 15.72 3.81 0.08
C ASP A 358 14.28 3.53 -0.41
N PHE A 359 13.86 2.27 -0.34
CA PHE A 359 12.55 1.77 -0.77
C PHE A 359 11.37 2.58 -0.19
N ARG A 360 11.55 3.23 0.97
CA ARG A 360 10.55 4.05 1.65
C ARG A 360 10.93 5.52 1.80
N ALA A 361 11.99 6.00 1.13
CA ALA A 361 12.35 7.43 1.10
C ALA A 361 11.20 8.32 0.62
N GLY A 362 10.32 7.79 -0.23
CA GLY A 362 9.12 8.47 -0.71
C GLY A 362 7.99 8.61 0.32
N ARG A 363 8.14 8.10 1.55
CA ARG A 363 7.13 8.15 2.62
C ARG A 363 7.48 9.24 3.62
N TRP A 364 6.57 10.19 3.86
CA TRP A 364 6.78 11.30 4.81
C TRP A 364 8.17 11.95 4.66
N TRP A 365 8.54 12.25 3.41
CA TRP A 365 9.90 12.63 3.00
C TRP A 365 10.39 13.96 3.60
N TRP A 366 9.49 14.73 4.21
CA TRP A 366 9.78 15.97 4.92
C TRP A 366 10.23 15.78 6.37
N GLU A 367 10.04 14.58 6.95
CA GLU A 367 10.45 14.26 8.32
C GLU A 367 11.85 13.63 8.35
N ASP A 368 12.64 13.89 9.40
CA ASP A 368 13.79 13.06 9.76
C ASP A 368 13.35 12.04 10.84
N SER A 369 12.73 10.96 10.38
CA SER A 369 12.03 9.99 11.21
C SER A 369 12.03 8.60 10.58
N THR A 370 11.88 7.55 11.40
CA THR A 370 11.67 6.18 10.91
C THR A 370 10.42 6.12 10.02
N LYS A 371 10.57 5.61 8.79
CA LYS A 371 9.50 5.59 7.77
C LYS A 371 8.48 4.46 7.95
N GLU A 372 8.19 4.08 9.20
CA GLU A 372 7.20 3.04 9.52
C GLU A 372 5.81 3.57 9.88
N CYS A 373 4.80 2.78 9.53
CA CYS A 373 3.41 3.12 9.82
C CYS A 373 2.99 2.50 11.16
N GLY A 374 2.23 3.26 11.96
CA GLY A 374 1.68 2.80 13.23
C GLY A 374 0.82 1.53 13.11
N LEU A 375 0.29 1.23 11.91
CA LEU A 375 -0.37 -0.04 11.58
C LEU A 375 0.48 -1.28 11.86
N HIS A 376 1.81 -1.14 11.93
CA HIS A 376 2.75 -2.26 12.11
C HIS A 376 3.86 -1.95 13.12
N ALA A 377 3.63 -0.97 14.02
CA ALA A 377 4.53 -0.79 15.14
C ALA A 377 4.49 -2.05 16.01
N LYS A 378 5.65 -2.60 16.37
CA LYS A 378 5.74 -3.61 17.43
C LYS A 378 5.34 -2.92 18.75
N SER A 379 4.37 -3.52 19.45
CA SER A 379 3.84 -3.07 20.74
C SER A 379 4.83 -3.28 21.87
#